data_AF-A0AAT9QFJ4-F1
#
_entry.id   AF-A0AAT9QFJ4-F1
#
_cell.length_a   1.000
_cell.length_b   1.000
_cell.length_c   1.000
_cell.angle_alpha   90.00
_cell.angle_beta   90.00
_cell.angle_gamma   90.00
#
_symmetry.space_group_name_H-M   'P 1'
#
loop_
_entity.id
_entity.type
_entity.pdbx_description
1 polymer ?
#
loop_
_entity_poly.entity_id
_entity_poly.type
_entity_poly.pdbx_seq_one_letter_code
_entity_poly.pdbx_strand_id
1 'polypeptide(L)' 'MLAQRIVDWRKEHGPFKSVEELDAVDGVGPKMLETLLSLVTV' A
#
# COMPACT_ATOMS: atom_id res chain seq x y z
N MET A 1 1.12 13.12 0.77
CA MET A 1 1.44 12.28 1.96
C MET A 1 1.20 10.82 1.61
N LEU A 2 1.92 9.86 2.21
CA LEU A 2 1.79 8.44 1.85
C LEU A 2 0.36 7.90 2.00
N ALA A 3 -0.30 8.23 3.11
CA ALA A 3 -1.68 7.80 3.35
C ALA A 3 -2.65 8.24 2.24
N GLN A 4 -2.49 9.46 1.72
CA GLN A 4 -3.32 9.95 0.62
C GLN A 4 -3.07 9.14 -0.66
N ARG A 5 -1.81 8.80 -0.96
CA ARG A 5 -1.46 7.98 -2.13
C ARG A 5 -2.06 6.58 -2.06
N ILE A 6 -2.10 5.96 -0.87
CA ILE A 6 -2.76 4.66 -0.67
C ILE A 6 -4.26 4.77 -0.96
N VAL A 7 -4.91 5.84 -0.49
CA VAL A 7 -6.34 6.08 -0.73
C VAL A 7 -6.62 6.33 -2.22
N ASP A 8 -5.78 7.11 -2.89
CA ASP A 8 -5.94 7.43 -4.30
C ASP A 8 -5.72 6.19 -5.17
N TRP A 9 -4.65 5.43 -4.91
CA TRP A 9 -4.41 4.16 -5.59
C TRP A 9 -5.60 3.22 -5.47
N ARG A 10 -6.18 3.08 -4.26
CA ARG A 10 -7.37 2.25 -4.00
C ARG A 10 -8.61 2.72 -4.76
N LYS A 11 -8.77 4.03 -4.98
CA LYS A 11 -9.90 4.57 -5.76
C LYS A 11 -9.76 4.26 -7.25
N GLU A 12 -8.52 4.31 -7.77
CA GLU A 12 -8.24 4.10 -9.18
C GLU A 12 -8.18 2.62 -9.57
N HIS A 13 -7.61 1.78 -8.70
CA HIS A 13 -7.34 0.36 -8.99
C HIS A 13 -8.32 -0.58 -8.30
N GLY A 14 -9.10 -0.07 -7.34
CA GLY A 14 -9.99 -0.86 -6.51
C GLY A 14 -9.35 -1.29 -5.19
N PRO A 15 -10.02 -2.14 -4.40
CA PRO A 15 -9.48 -2.62 -3.13
C PRO A 15 -8.21 -3.45 -3.34
N PHE A 16 -7.25 -3.31 -2.42
CA PHE A 16 -6.09 -4.19 -2.34
C PHE A 16 -6.57 -5.63 -2.18
N LYS A 17 -5.96 -6.57 -2.90
CA LYS A 17 -6.24 -8.00 -2.80
C LYS A 17 -5.23 -8.74 -1.93
N SER A 18 -4.07 -8.14 -1.72
CA SER A 18 -3.02 -8.63 -0.83
C SER A 18 -2.22 -7.44 -0.31
N VAL A 19 -1.47 -7.64 0.80
CA VAL A 19 -0.71 -6.55 1.42
C VAL A 19 0.47 -6.13 0.51
N GLU A 20 1.01 -7.07 -0.28
CA GLU A 20 2.10 -6.83 -1.21
C GLU A 20 1.76 -5.83 -2.31
N GLU A 21 0.48 -5.66 -2.66
CA GLU A 21 0.05 -4.64 -3.63
C GLU A 21 0.33 -3.19 -3.14
N LEU A 22 0.62 -2.98 -1.85
CA LEU A 22 1.06 -1.68 -1.34
C LEU A 22 2.39 -1.22 -1.96
N ASP A 23 3.22 -2.12 -2.49
CA ASP A 23 4.46 -1.78 -3.22
C ASP A 23 4.19 -1.00 -4.52
N ALA A 24 2.98 -1.11 -5.08
CA ALA A 24 2.57 -0.36 -6.25
C ALA A 24 2.22 1.10 -5.93
N VAL A 25 2.14 1.48 -4.64
CA VAL A 25 1.87 2.85 -4.21
C VAL A 25 3.17 3.66 -4.19
N ASP A 26 3.21 4.74 -4.95
CA ASP A 26 4.38 5.63 -4.99
C ASP A 26 4.80 6.11 -3.59
N GLY A 27 6.07 5.89 -3.25
CA GLY A 27 6.64 6.16 -1.94
C GLY A 27 6.53 5.02 -0.92
N VAL A 28 5.96 3.87 -1.28
CA VAL A 28 6.17 2.60 -0.58
C VAL A 28 7.32 1.89 -1.27
N GLY A 29 8.48 1.88 -0.63
CA GLY A 29 9.60 1.04 -1.06
C GLY A 29 9.71 -0.23 -0.21
N PRO A 30 10.65 -1.14 -0.54
CA PRO A 30 10.74 -2.46 0.08
C PRO A 30 10.85 -2.41 1.62
N LYS A 31 11.64 -1.48 2.18
CA LYS A 31 11.77 -1.31 3.63
C LYS A 31 10.45 -0.87 4.31
N MET A 32 9.70 0.00 3.63
CA MET A 32 8.41 0.46 4.13
C MET A 32 7.38 -0.67 4.03
N LEU A 33 7.38 -1.40 2.91
CA LEU A 33 6.53 -2.57 2.71
C LEU A 33 6.76 -3.63 3.78
N GLU A 34 8.01 -4.00 4.07
CA GLU A 34 8.35 -4.95 5.13
C GLU A 34 7.77 -4.55 6.49
N THR A 35 7.82 -3.26 6.81
CA THR A 35 7.24 -2.74 8.04
C THR A 35 5.71 -2.86 8.01
N LEU A 36 5.07 -2.50 6.90
CA LEU A 36 3.62 -2.55 6.73
C LEU A 36 3.06 -3.99 6.74
N LEU A 37 3.79 -4.96 6.17
CA LEU A 37 3.40 -6.38 6.14
C LEU A 37 3.10 -6.94 7.54
N SER A 38 3.79 -6.44 8.57
CA SER A 38 3.57 -6.86 9.96
C SER A 38 2.44 -6.10 10.68
N LEU A 39 1.98 -4.99 10.12
CA LEU A 39 1.07 -4.04 10.78
C LEU A 39 -0.33 -4.01 10.17
N VAL A 40 -0.52 -4.55 8.97
CA VAL A 40 -1.79 -4.48 8.25
C VAL A 40 -2.25 -5.84 7.75
N THR A 41 -3.54 -5.93 7.44
CA THR A 41 -4.20 -7.10 6.84
C THR A 41 -5.22 -6.63 5.81
N VAL A 42 -5.61 -7.50 4.87
CA VAL A 42 -6.54 -7.21 3.77
C VAL A 42 -7.88 -7.89 3.99
#